data_AF-A0A356NWB4-F1
#
_entry.id   AF-A0A356NWB4-F1
#
_cell.length_a   1.000
_cell.length_b   1.000
_cell.length_c   1.000
_cell.angle_alpha   90.00
_cell.angle_beta   90.00
_cell.angle_gamma   90.00
#
_symmetry.space_group_name_H-M   'P 1'
#
loop_
_entity.id
_entity.type
_entity.pdbx_description
1 polymer ?
#
loop_
_entity_poly.entity_id
_entity_poly.type
_entity_poly.pdbx_seq_one_letter_code
_entity_poly.pdbx_strand_id
1 'polypeptide(L)'
;MPHDHHDETDASHPHALLPSEPALRVKALETILVDKGLVDPAALDAIIDYYEHEIGPHIGAGLIARAWVDPDFRKDLLRDADTLIDSLGHGGRQGEHVVVVENTPETHNMVVCTLCSCYPWPLLGIPPAWYKSDAYRSRAVREPRAVLAEFGVSLPADTRIRVWDSTAEIRYLVLPMRPDGIDGMSETELAALVTRDSMIGTGLITTGLITMAGES
;
A
#
# COMPACT_ATOMS: atom_id res chain seq x y z
N MET A 1 -32.14 34.31 -37.69
CA MET A 1 -31.90 33.12 -38.53
C MET A 1 -31.24 32.07 -37.64
N PRO A 2 -31.98 31.05 -37.19
CA PRO A 2 -31.39 29.88 -36.55
C PRO A 2 -30.90 28.91 -37.63
N HIS A 3 -29.75 28.30 -37.43
CA HIS A 3 -29.36 27.12 -38.20
C HIS A 3 -29.51 25.90 -37.28
N ASP A 4 -30.62 25.19 -37.48
CA ASP A 4 -30.75 23.79 -37.11
C ASP A 4 -29.81 22.97 -38.00
N HIS A 5 -29.04 22.09 -37.37
CA HIS A 5 -28.48 20.91 -38.02
C HIS A 5 -29.01 19.69 -37.29
N HIS A 6 -30.03 19.08 -37.90
CA HIS A 6 -30.59 17.78 -37.54
C HIS A 6 -29.70 16.62 -38.04
N ASP A 7 -29.77 15.55 -37.25
CA ASP A 7 -29.63 14.12 -37.56
C ASP A 7 -28.26 13.53 -37.95
N GLU A 8 -27.78 12.73 -36.99
CA GLU A 8 -27.51 11.29 -37.10
C GLU A 8 -26.73 10.80 -38.32
N THR A 9 -25.52 10.26 -38.09
CA THR A 9 -25.16 8.87 -38.39
C THR A 9 -23.71 8.57 -38.01
N ASP A 10 -23.54 7.51 -37.22
CA ASP A 10 -22.51 6.47 -37.38
C ASP A 10 -21.05 6.93 -37.52
N ALA A 11 -20.39 7.16 -36.38
CA ALA A 11 -18.93 7.10 -36.29
C ALA A 11 -18.52 5.87 -35.48
N SER A 12 -18.86 4.68 -35.98
CA SER A 12 -18.10 3.45 -35.69
C SER A 12 -16.68 3.59 -36.26
N HIS A 13 -15.85 4.43 -35.61
CA HIS A 13 -14.44 4.53 -35.95
C HIS A 13 -13.79 3.16 -35.67
N PRO A 14 -13.18 2.50 -36.68
CA PRO A 14 -12.48 1.21 -36.50
C PRO A 14 -11.36 1.28 -35.45
N HIS A 15 -10.91 2.48 -35.12
CA HIS A 15 -9.90 2.75 -34.09
C HIS A 15 -10.42 2.61 -32.65
N ALA A 16 -11.73 2.57 -32.42
CA ALA A 16 -12.31 2.31 -31.10
C ALA A 16 -12.22 0.83 -30.68
N LEU A 17 -11.94 -0.08 -31.63
CA LEU A 17 -11.75 -1.51 -31.40
C LEU A 17 -10.28 -1.91 -31.18
N LEU A 18 -9.34 -0.99 -31.40
CA LEU A 18 -7.93 -1.25 -31.18
C LEU A 18 -7.58 -1.06 -29.69
N PRO A 19 -6.66 -1.87 -29.14
CA PRO A 19 -6.07 -1.59 -27.84
C PRO A 19 -5.51 -0.16 -27.81
N SER A 20 -5.49 0.45 -26.63
CA SER A 20 -4.91 1.78 -26.45
C SER A 20 -3.45 1.82 -26.93
N GLU A 21 -2.97 2.99 -27.34
CA GLU A 21 -1.58 3.12 -27.78
C GLU A 21 -0.56 2.58 -26.75
N PRO A 22 -0.70 2.81 -25.41
CA PRO A 22 0.13 2.16 -24.42
C PRO A 22 0.07 0.62 -24.47
N ALA A 23 -1.11 0.03 -24.63
CA ALA A 23 -1.26 -1.42 -24.72
C ALA A 23 -0.57 -2.00 -25.96
N LEU A 24 -0.66 -1.31 -27.11
CA LEU A 24 0.05 -1.70 -28.33
C LEU A 24 1.57 -1.62 -28.15
N ARG A 25 2.09 -0.56 -27.50
CA ARG A 25 3.52 -0.41 -27.22
C ARG A 25 4.02 -1.47 -26.24
N VAL A 26 3.25 -1.79 -25.19
CA VAL A 26 3.57 -2.88 -24.26
C VAL A 26 3.69 -4.20 -25.03
N LYS A 27 2.71 -4.51 -25.89
CA LYS A 27 2.75 -5.77 -26.65
C LYS A 27 3.94 -5.84 -27.61
N ALA A 28 4.24 -4.75 -28.32
CA ALA A 28 5.39 -4.70 -29.21
C ALA A 28 6.72 -4.89 -28.46
N LEU A 29 6.87 -4.30 -27.26
CA LEU A 29 8.06 -4.45 -26.42
C LEU A 29 8.18 -5.88 -25.88
N GLU A 30 7.09 -6.47 -25.40
CA GLU A 30 7.05 -7.87 -24.96
C GLU A 30 7.51 -8.80 -26.09
N THR A 31 6.93 -8.68 -27.29
CA THR A 31 7.27 -9.51 -28.46
C THR A 31 8.76 -9.44 -28.78
N ILE A 32 9.34 -8.23 -28.92
CA ILE A 32 10.76 -8.13 -29.31
C ILE A 32 11.72 -8.63 -28.20
N LEU A 33 11.34 -8.53 -26.92
CA LEU A 33 12.15 -9.03 -25.82
C LEU A 33 12.11 -10.56 -25.72
N VAL A 34 10.94 -11.16 -25.96
CA VAL A 34 10.77 -12.62 -26.04
C VAL A 34 11.49 -13.20 -27.25
N ASP A 35 11.33 -12.61 -28.43
CA ASP A 35 12.01 -13.05 -29.67
C ASP A 35 13.54 -13.01 -29.55
N LYS A 36 14.06 -12.08 -28.73
CA LYS A 36 15.50 -11.96 -28.43
C LYS A 36 15.97 -12.88 -27.30
N GLY A 37 15.07 -13.64 -26.67
CA GLY A 37 15.39 -14.51 -25.53
C GLY A 37 15.79 -13.76 -24.27
N LEU A 38 15.40 -12.49 -24.13
CA LEU A 38 15.70 -11.65 -22.96
C LEU A 38 14.65 -11.78 -21.85
N VAL A 39 13.44 -12.24 -22.20
CA VAL A 39 12.33 -12.47 -21.28
C VAL A 39 11.74 -13.83 -21.56
N ASP A 40 11.53 -14.61 -20.51
CA ASP A 40 10.72 -15.84 -20.54
C ASP A 40 9.27 -15.49 -20.18
N PRO A 41 8.29 -15.71 -21.08
CA PRO A 41 6.88 -15.47 -20.79
C PRO A 41 6.38 -16.19 -19.54
N ALA A 42 6.83 -17.43 -19.30
CA ALA A 42 6.39 -18.19 -18.14
C ALA A 42 6.90 -17.59 -16.81
N ALA A 43 8.11 -17.01 -16.83
CA ALA A 43 8.64 -16.29 -15.68
C ALA A 43 7.89 -14.96 -15.46
N LEU A 44 7.47 -14.27 -16.52
CA LEU A 44 6.66 -13.06 -16.41
C LEU A 44 5.29 -13.35 -15.78
N ASP A 45 4.60 -14.40 -16.24
CA ASP A 45 3.32 -14.83 -15.69
C ASP A 45 3.44 -15.19 -14.20
N ALA A 46 4.50 -15.90 -13.81
CA ALA A 46 4.76 -16.24 -12.41
C ALA A 46 4.99 -14.98 -11.54
N ILE A 47 5.67 -13.95 -12.06
CA ILE A 47 5.86 -12.69 -11.34
C ILE A 47 4.53 -11.94 -11.16
N ILE A 48 3.68 -11.93 -12.20
CA ILE A 48 2.36 -11.29 -12.12
C ILE A 48 1.50 -11.99 -11.07
N ASP A 49 1.39 -13.32 -11.15
CA ASP A 49 0.61 -14.14 -10.23
C ASP A 49 1.04 -13.95 -8.77
N TYR A 50 2.35 -13.93 -8.53
CA TYR A 50 2.92 -13.69 -7.20
C TYR A 50 2.48 -12.36 -6.58
N TYR A 51 2.51 -11.26 -7.34
CA TYR A 51 2.10 -9.95 -6.84
C TYR A 51 0.58 -9.72 -6.84
N GLU A 52 -0.17 -10.50 -7.61
CA GLU A 52 -1.63 -10.40 -7.67
C GLU A 52 -2.31 -11.21 -6.57
N HIS A 53 -1.78 -12.38 -6.24
CA HIS A 53 -2.45 -13.35 -5.37
C HIS A 53 -1.70 -13.67 -4.06
N GLU A 54 -0.37 -13.71 -4.08
CA GLU A 54 0.40 -14.13 -2.89
C GLU A 54 0.84 -12.95 -2.02
N ILE A 55 1.33 -11.87 -2.64
CA ILE A 55 1.86 -10.72 -1.92
C ILE A 55 0.79 -9.64 -1.74
N GLY A 56 0.57 -9.23 -0.49
CA GLY A 56 -0.31 -8.12 -0.20
C GLY A 56 -0.33 -7.68 1.26
N PRO A 57 -1.16 -6.68 1.59
CA PRO A 57 -1.22 -6.08 2.92
C PRO A 57 -1.54 -7.04 4.07
N HIS A 58 -2.12 -8.21 3.79
CA HIS A 58 -2.41 -9.22 4.80
C HIS A 58 -1.13 -9.71 5.53
N ILE A 59 0.03 -9.68 4.87
CA ILE A 59 1.32 -10.04 5.48
C ILE A 59 1.70 -9.02 6.55
N GLY A 60 1.75 -7.73 6.20
CA GLY A 60 2.02 -6.65 7.17
C GLY A 60 1.00 -6.62 8.31
N ALA A 61 -0.28 -6.87 8.00
CA ALA A 61 -1.35 -6.94 8.99
C ALA A 61 -1.11 -8.06 10.02
N GLY A 62 -0.66 -9.25 9.57
CA GLY A 62 -0.28 -10.35 10.45
C GLY A 62 0.87 -9.99 11.39
N LEU A 63 1.93 -9.34 10.86
CA LEU A 63 3.06 -8.88 11.69
C LEU A 63 2.61 -7.90 12.79
N ILE A 64 1.73 -6.96 12.45
CA ILE A 64 1.22 -5.96 13.41
C ILE A 64 0.33 -6.61 14.45
N ALA A 65 -0.59 -7.48 14.05
CA ALA A 65 -1.47 -8.20 14.97
C ALA A 65 -0.65 -9.02 15.98
N ARG A 66 0.37 -9.73 15.50
CA ARG A 66 1.30 -10.47 16.36
C ARG A 66 2.06 -9.55 17.31
N ALA A 67 2.57 -8.42 16.83
CA ALA A 67 3.25 -7.44 17.67
C ALA A 67 2.34 -6.82 18.76
N TRP A 68 1.02 -6.80 18.57
CA TRP A 68 0.09 -6.34 19.60
C TRP A 68 -0.19 -7.34 20.71
N VAL A 69 0.03 -8.63 20.48
CA VAL A 69 -0.25 -9.71 21.45
C VAL A 69 1.02 -10.35 22.03
N ASP A 70 2.15 -10.23 21.33
CA ASP A 70 3.45 -10.77 21.72
C ASP A 70 4.47 -9.61 21.91
N PRO A 71 4.72 -9.19 23.17
CA PRO A 71 5.65 -8.10 23.45
C PRO A 71 7.11 -8.39 23.05
N ASP A 72 7.53 -9.66 23.09
CA ASP A 72 8.89 -10.05 22.70
C ASP A 72 9.03 -9.97 21.18
N PHE A 73 8.02 -10.45 20.44
CA PHE A 73 7.97 -10.28 18.99
C PHE A 73 7.96 -8.80 18.59
N ARG A 74 7.17 -7.95 19.26
CA ARG A 74 7.17 -6.49 19.00
C ARG A 74 8.53 -5.88 19.24
N LYS A 75 9.21 -6.25 20.33
CA LYS A 75 10.53 -5.74 20.66
C LYS A 75 11.56 -6.13 19.59
N ASP A 76 11.51 -7.37 19.12
CA ASP A 76 12.41 -7.83 18.05
C ASP A 76 12.08 -7.16 16.71
N LEU A 77 10.80 -7.02 16.36
CA LEU A 77 10.35 -6.33 15.14
C LEU A 77 10.82 -4.86 15.10
N LEU A 78 10.76 -4.15 16.22
CA LEU A 78 11.20 -2.75 16.31
C LEU A 78 12.73 -2.61 16.36
N ARG A 79 13.45 -3.66 16.77
CA ARG A 79 14.91 -3.66 16.90
C ARG A 79 15.61 -3.99 15.58
N ASP A 80 15.14 -5.04 14.90
CA ASP A 80 15.74 -5.58 13.69
C ASP A 80 14.65 -6.29 12.85
N ALA A 81 13.90 -5.49 12.09
CA ALA A 81 12.81 -6.00 11.29
C ALA A 81 13.31 -6.89 10.15
N ASP A 82 14.45 -6.57 9.54
CA ASP A 82 15.07 -7.32 8.44
C ASP A 82 15.21 -8.80 8.80
N THR A 83 15.97 -9.08 9.87
CA THR A 83 16.21 -10.46 10.33
C THR A 83 14.92 -11.19 10.65
N LEU A 84 13.96 -10.50 11.30
CA LEU A 84 12.71 -11.12 11.70
C LEU A 84 11.81 -11.45 10.49
N ILE A 85 11.64 -10.50 9.58
CA ILE A 85 10.84 -10.63 8.36
C ILE A 85 11.42 -11.73 7.46
N ASP A 86 12.74 -11.76 7.29
CA ASP A 86 13.42 -12.80 6.53
C ASP A 86 13.23 -14.19 7.15
N SER A 87 13.32 -14.30 8.49
CA SER A 87 13.11 -15.57 9.19
C SER A 87 11.70 -16.15 9.02
N LEU A 88 10.73 -15.28 8.72
CA LEU A 88 9.34 -15.65 8.44
C LEU A 88 9.08 -15.92 6.95
N GLY A 89 10.08 -15.76 6.08
CA GLY A 89 9.93 -15.94 4.64
C GLY A 89 9.23 -14.78 3.94
N HIS A 90 9.18 -13.60 4.57
CA HIS A 90 8.55 -12.39 4.02
C HIS A 90 9.57 -11.35 3.53
N GLY A 91 10.83 -11.75 3.37
CA GLY A 91 11.87 -10.93 2.76
C GLY A 91 11.71 -10.79 1.25
N GLY A 92 12.60 -10.00 0.63
CA GLY A 92 12.77 -9.97 -0.82
C GLY A 92 12.73 -8.58 -1.43
N ARG A 93 12.46 -8.54 -2.73
CA ARG A 93 12.60 -7.33 -3.56
C ARG A 93 11.76 -6.17 -3.02
N GLN A 94 12.37 -5.00 -2.90
CA GLN A 94 11.75 -3.79 -2.32
C GLN A 94 11.35 -3.98 -0.84
N GLY A 95 12.05 -4.85 -0.11
CA GLY A 95 11.86 -5.13 1.30
C GLY A 95 13.10 -5.74 1.95
N GLU A 96 14.25 -5.57 1.30
CA GLU A 96 15.55 -6.07 1.78
C GLU A 96 16.00 -5.36 3.06
N HIS A 97 15.57 -4.10 3.23
CA HIS A 97 15.80 -3.29 4.42
C HIS A 97 14.51 -2.58 4.83
N VAL A 98 13.87 -3.07 5.89
CA VAL A 98 12.64 -2.57 6.46
C VAL A 98 12.91 -1.96 7.84
N VAL A 99 12.37 -0.76 8.07
CA VAL A 99 12.33 -0.14 9.39
C VAL A 99 10.87 0.00 9.80
N VAL A 100 10.51 -0.62 10.92
CA VAL A 100 9.18 -0.48 11.50
C VAL A 100 9.16 0.77 12.38
N VAL A 101 8.22 1.68 12.12
CA VAL A 101 8.09 2.97 12.80
C VAL A 101 6.81 2.99 13.62
N GLU A 102 6.95 3.11 14.92
CA GLU A 102 5.84 2.93 15.85
C GLU A 102 5.07 4.23 16.10
N ASN A 103 3.75 4.16 15.98
CA ASN A 103 2.85 5.22 16.45
C ASN A 103 2.65 5.13 17.96
N THR A 104 2.63 6.29 18.61
CA THR A 104 2.33 6.48 20.04
C THR A 104 1.29 7.60 20.19
N PRO A 105 0.72 7.82 21.39
CA PRO A 105 -0.19 8.94 21.61
C PRO A 105 0.41 10.31 21.22
N GLU A 106 1.73 10.45 21.36
CA GLU A 106 2.47 11.68 21.07
C GLU A 106 3.01 11.74 19.63
N THR A 107 3.17 10.62 18.92
CA THR A 107 3.80 10.57 17.60
C THR A 107 3.01 9.71 16.61
N HIS A 108 2.62 10.31 15.49
CA HIS A 108 2.05 9.63 14.33
C HIS A 108 3.05 9.62 13.17
N ASN A 109 3.35 8.44 12.63
CA ASN A 109 4.24 8.27 11.50
C ASN A 109 3.44 8.19 10.20
N MET A 110 4.00 8.72 9.12
CA MET A 110 3.43 8.70 7.78
C MET A 110 4.55 8.46 6.77
N VAL A 111 4.35 7.58 5.79
CA VAL A 111 5.38 7.18 4.83
C VAL A 111 5.09 7.75 3.45
N VAL A 112 6.14 8.22 2.77
CA VAL A 112 6.07 8.69 1.38
C VAL A 112 7.37 8.35 0.64
N CYS A 113 7.34 8.40 -0.69
CA CYS A 113 8.53 8.48 -1.51
C CYS A 113 8.37 9.68 -2.46
N THR A 114 8.94 10.83 -2.09
CA THR A 114 8.75 12.08 -2.84
C THR A 114 9.30 11.98 -4.26
N LEU A 115 10.37 11.21 -4.45
CA LEU A 115 11.07 11.09 -5.74
C LEU A 115 10.40 10.13 -6.73
N CYS A 116 9.70 9.10 -6.24
CA CYS A 116 9.06 8.12 -7.12
C CYS A 116 7.92 7.36 -6.43
N SER A 117 8.18 6.17 -5.90
CA SER A 117 7.16 5.25 -5.40
C SER A 117 7.71 4.11 -4.54
N CYS A 118 8.88 4.28 -3.92
CA CYS A 118 9.48 3.28 -3.03
C CYS A 118 8.49 2.83 -1.94
N TYR A 119 8.35 1.51 -1.76
CA TYR A 119 7.29 0.91 -0.96
C TYR A 119 7.67 -0.53 -0.53
N PRO A 120 7.31 -1.02 0.67
CA PRO A 120 7.69 -2.36 1.15
C PRO A 120 6.88 -3.47 0.48
N TRP A 121 7.25 -3.88 -0.74
CA TRP A 121 6.44 -4.82 -1.53
C TRP A 121 6.18 -6.16 -0.84
N PRO A 122 7.16 -6.82 -0.19
CA PRO A 122 6.91 -8.13 0.43
C PRO A 122 5.86 -8.10 1.55
N LEU A 123 5.60 -6.91 2.13
CA LEU A 123 4.68 -6.75 3.26
C LEU A 123 3.33 -6.14 2.87
N LEU A 124 3.33 -5.26 1.87
CA LEU A 124 2.17 -4.44 1.52
C LEU A 124 1.74 -4.55 0.06
N GLY A 125 2.47 -5.31 -0.76
CA GLY A 125 2.25 -5.45 -2.19
C GLY A 125 2.52 -4.19 -3.01
N ILE A 126 1.89 -4.11 -4.17
CA ILE A 126 2.07 -2.99 -5.10
C ILE A 126 1.42 -1.72 -4.53
N PRO A 127 2.11 -0.57 -4.52
CA PRO A 127 1.60 0.65 -3.91
C PRO A 127 0.33 1.17 -4.62
N PRO A 128 -0.61 1.76 -3.86
CA PRO A 128 -1.80 2.40 -4.42
C PRO A 128 -1.47 3.47 -5.45
N ALA A 129 -2.40 3.73 -6.39
CA ALA A 129 -2.24 4.78 -7.38
C ALA A 129 -2.01 6.16 -6.73
N TRP A 130 -2.74 6.48 -5.65
CA TRP A 130 -2.60 7.75 -4.94
C TRP A 130 -1.21 7.94 -4.32
N TYR A 131 -0.57 6.87 -3.84
CA TYR A 131 0.76 6.93 -3.22
C TYR A 131 1.83 7.37 -4.24
N LYS A 132 1.64 6.98 -5.51
CA LYS A 132 2.52 7.31 -6.64
C LYS A 132 2.24 8.70 -7.21
N SER A 133 1.13 9.34 -6.83
CA SER A 133 0.68 10.60 -7.40
C SER A 133 1.51 11.79 -6.90
N ASP A 134 1.66 12.80 -7.76
CA ASP A 134 2.33 14.05 -7.38
C ASP A 134 1.57 14.78 -6.26
N ALA A 135 0.24 14.64 -6.22
CA ALA A 135 -0.60 15.24 -5.19
C ALA A 135 -0.22 14.75 -3.79
N TYR A 136 -0.04 13.44 -3.62
CA TYR A 136 0.43 12.88 -2.35
C TYR A 136 1.90 13.23 -2.10
N ARG A 137 2.77 12.93 -3.07
CA ARG A 137 4.23 13.00 -2.93
C ARG A 137 4.74 14.41 -2.63
N SER A 138 4.17 15.44 -3.26
CA SER A 138 4.60 16.83 -3.04
C SER A 138 4.09 17.42 -1.72
N ARG A 139 2.96 16.94 -1.20
CA ARG A 139 2.26 17.55 -0.06
C ARG A 139 2.50 16.84 1.26
N ALA A 140 2.70 15.51 1.26
CA ALA A 140 2.89 14.72 2.47
C ALA A 140 4.02 15.28 3.35
N VAL A 141 5.13 15.73 2.75
CA VAL A 141 6.28 16.30 3.49
C VAL A 141 6.12 17.77 3.89
N ARG A 142 5.12 18.49 3.35
CA ARG A 142 4.95 19.94 3.55
C ARG A 142 3.75 20.26 4.45
N GLU A 143 2.65 19.56 4.24
CA GLU A 143 1.36 19.80 4.90
C GLU A 143 0.69 18.47 5.32
N PRO A 144 1.38 17.61 6.09
CA PRO A 144 0.89 16.25 6.39
C PRO A 144 -0.47 16.24 7.07
N ARG A 145 -0.78 17.21 7.95
CA ARG A 145 -2.12 17.31 8.58
C ARG A 145 -3.23 17.53 7.57
N ALA A 146 -3.00 18.35 6.54
CA ALA A 146 -3.99 18.61 5.51
C ALA A 146 -4.21 17.39 4.62
N VAL A 147 -3.11 16.70 4.25
CA VAL A 147 -3.18 15.44 3.51
C VAL A 147 -3.93 14.37 4.31
N LEU A 148 -3.62 14.19 5.60
CA LEU A 148 -4.33 13.25 6.47
C LEU A 148 -5.83 13.57 6.59
N ALA A 149 -6.20 14.85 6.65
CA ALA A 149 -7.61 15.24 6.67
C ALA A 149 -8.37 14.83 5.39
N GLU A 150 -7.71 14.79 4.23
CA GLU A 150 -8.29 14.28 2.98
C GLU A 150 -8.53 12.76 3.01
N PHE A 151 -7.76 12.02 3.82
CA PHE A 151 -8.01 10.61 4.15
C PHE A 151 -9.02 10.42 5.29
N GLY A 152 -9.61 11.50 5.83
CA GLY A 152 -10.53 11.45 6.97
C GLY A 152 -9.83 11.26 8.32
N VAL A 153 -8.51 11.40 8.39
CA VAL A 153 -7.73 11.31 9.62
C VAL A 153 -7.55 12.69 10.26
N SER A 154 -8.05 12.85 11.47
CA SER A 154 -7.83 14.03 12.31
C SER A 154 -7.07 13.63 13.56
N LEU A 155 -5.98 14.34 13.86
CA LEU A 155 -5.12 14.09 15.01
C LEU A 155 -5.17 15.27 15.97
N PRO A 156 -4.99 15.05 17.29
CA PRO A 156 -4.78 16.13 18.24
C PRO A 156 -3.70 17.11 17.76
N ALA A 157 -3.88 18.39 18.12
CA ALA A 157 -3.01 19.47 17.65
C ALA A 157 -1.56 19.31 18.12
N ASP A 158 -1.37 18.67 19.27
CA ASP A 158 -0.10 18.39 19.93
C ASP A 158 0.56 17.07 19.49
N THR A 159 -0.17 16.15 18.86
CA THR A 159 0.41 14.93 18.28
C THR A 159 1.43 15.30 17.21
N ARG A 160 2.68 14.90 17.38
CA ARG A 160 3.75 15.11 16.40
C ARG A 160 3.53 14.22 15.19
N ILE A 161 3.64 14.76 13.99
CA ILE A 161 3.66 13.93 12.78
C ILE A 161 5.09 13.81 12.28
N ARG A 162 5.58 12.58 12.14
CA ARG A 162 6.87 12.26 11.55
C ARG A 162 6.66 11.67 10.17
N VAL A 163 7.05 12.41 9.15
CA VAL A 163 6.98 11.94 7.76
C VAL A 163 8.32 11.28 7.39
N TRP A 164 8.25 10.05 6.90
CA TRP A 164 9.39 9.26 6.46
C TRP A 164 9.44 9.25 4.94
N ASP A 165 10.41 9.96 4.39
CA ASP A 165 10.65 9.98 2.94
C ASP A 165 11.63 8.87 2.54
N SER A 166 11.15 7.92 1.75
CA SER A 166 11.86 6.73 1.30
C SER A 166 12.84 7.07 0.17
N THR A 167 13.87 7.83 0.51
CA THR A 167 14.89 8.37 -0.42
C THR A 167 16.10 7.47 -0.63
N ALA A 168 16.21 6.40 0.17
CA ALA A 168 17.26 5.38 0.08
C ALA A 168 16.63 3.99 -0.11
N GLU A 169 17.44 2.94 -0.05
CA GLU A 169 16.95 1.55 -0.13
C GLU A 169 16.32 1.02 1.17
N ILE A 170 16.03 1.91 2.12
CA ILE A 170 15.22 1.61 3.31
C ILE A 170 13.74 1.74 2.95
N ARG A 171 12.91 0.81 3.45
CA ARG A 171 11.46 0.84 3.35
C ARG A 171 10.87 0.93 4.75
N TYR A 172 9.74 1.63 4.88
CA TYR A 172 9.11 1.85 6.18
C TYR A 172 7.77 1.15 6.26
N LEU A 173 7.52 0.49 7.39
CA LEU A 173 6.21 -0.02 7.77
C LEU A 173 5.76 0.70 9.03
N VAL A 174 4.59 1.31 9.02
CA VAL A 174 4.02 1.91 10.24
C VAL A 174 3.45 0.80 11.11
N LEU A 175 3.84 0.75 12.39
CA LEU A 175 3.15 -0.03 13.42
C LEU A 175 2.09 0.90 14.06
N PRO A 176 0.80 0.77 13.68
CA PRO A 176 -0.25 1.59 14.26
C PRO A 176 -0.48 1.23 15.73
N MET A 177 -1.03 2.18 16.49
CA MET A 177 -1.47 1.92 17.85
C MET A 177 -2.59 0.87 17.85
N ARG A 178 -2.54 -0.02 18.84
CA ARG A 178 -3.64 -0.93 19.14
C ARG A 178 -4.86 -0.11 19.60
N PRO A 179 -6.03 -0.21 18.94
CA PRO A 179 -7.23 0.50 19.39
C PRO A 179 -7.76 -0.08 20.71
N ASP A 180 -8.57 0.70 21.43
CA ASP A 180 -9.29 0.23 22.60
C ASP A 180 -10.45 -0.71 22.21
N GLY A 181 -10.88 -1.55 23.15
CA GLY A 181 -12.10 -2.36 23.01
C GLY A 181 -11.94 -3.63 22.15
N ILE A 182 -10.71 -4.11 21.97
CA ILE A 182 -10.37 -5.33 21.23
C ILE A 182 -9.78 -6.42 22.16
N ASP A 183 -10.13 -6.34 23.44
CA ASP A 183 -9.72 -7.33 24.42
C ASP A 183 -10.35 -8.69 24.09
N GLY A 184 -9.54 -9.75 24.11
CA GLY A 184 -9.99 -11.10 23.83
C GLY A 184 -10.12 -11.47 22.34
N MET A 185 -9.90 -10.53 21.41
CA MET A 185 -9.80 -10.86 19.98
C MET A 185 -8.56 -11.73 19.71
N SER A 186 -8.73 -12.73 18.86
CA SER A 186 -7.64 -13.55 18.34
C SER A 186 -6.72 -12.76 17.42
N GLU A 187 -5.51 -13.26 17.18
CA GLU A 187 -4.54 -12.63 16.27
C GLU A 187 -5.12 -12.43 14.86
N THR A 188 -5.89 -13.40 14.34
CA THR A 188 -6.55 -13.29 13.04
C THR A 188 -7.60 -12.18 13.01
N GLU A 189 -8.40 -12.05 14.06
CA GLU A 189 -9.41 -10.99 14.16
C GLU A 189 -8.73 -9.62 14.30
N LEU A 190 -7.62 -9.54 15.02
CA LEU A 190 -6.81 -8.32 15.13
C LEU A 190 -6.20 -7.93 13.77
N ALA A 191 -5.66 -8.89 13.01
CA ALA A 191 -5.11 -8.65 11.69
C ALA A 191 -6.16 -8.10 10.72
N ALA A 192 -7.41 -8.56 10.82
CA ALA A 192 -8.51 -8.06 9.99
C ALA A 192 -8.84 -6.57 10.23
N LEU A 193 -8.45 -5.99 11.38
CA LEU A 193 -8.60 -4.56 11.66
C LEU A 193 -7.50 -3.71 11.02
N VAL A 194 -6.33 -4.30 10.74
CA VAL A 194 -5.17 -3.58 10.24
C VAL A 194 -5.33 -3.34 8.75
N THR A 195 -5.50 -2.08 8.36
CA THR A 195 -5.66 -1.69 6.97
C THR A 195 -4.32 -1.34 6.34
N ARG A 196 -4.25 -1.43 5.00
CA ARG A 196 -3.10 -0.91 4.26
C ARG A 196 -2.79 0.54 4.63
N ASP A 197 -3.82 1.37 4.76
CA ASP A 197 -3.65 2.80 5.02
C ASP A 197 -3.12 3.04 6.44
N SER A 198 -3.47 2.23 7.44
CA SER A 198 -2.87 2.34 8.79
C SER A 198 -1.40 1.94 8.81
N MET A 199 -0.98 1.03 7.92
CA MET A 199 0.43 0.63 7.74
C MET A 199 1.27 1.60 6.93
N ILE A 200 0.64 2.51 6.17
CA ILE A 200 1.31 3.66 5.53
C ILE A 200 1.29 4.88 6.46
N GLY A 201 0.34 4.92 7.41
CA GLY A 201 0.09 6.06 8.29
C GLY A 201 -0.90 7.07 7.72
N THR A 202 -1.65 6.72 6.68
CA THR A 202 -2.74 7.53 6.11
C THR A 202 -4.12 7.17 6.65
N GLY A 203 -4.24 6.11 7.43
CA GLY A 203 -5.46 5.68 8.11
C GLY A 203 -5.26 5.44 9.60
N LEU A 204 -6.35 5.48 10.36
CA LEU A 204 -6.40 4.99 11.74
C LEU A 204 -7.20 3.70 11.79
N ILE A 205 -6.94 2.89 12.80
CA ILE A 205 -7.73 1.69 13.07
C ILE A 205 -8.88 2.10 13.98
N THR A 206 -10.10 1.94 13.49
CA THR A 206 -11.32 2.27 14.24
C THR A 206 -12.15 1.01 14.43
N THR A 207 -12.53 0.72 15.67
CA THR A 207 -13.40 -0.42 16.03
C THR A 207 -14.89 -0.14 15.83
N GLY A 208 -15.26 1.11 15.56
CA GLY A 208 -16.65 1.55 15.42
C GLY A 208 -17.26 1.22 14.05
N LEU A 209 -17.39 -0.07 13.69
CA LEU A 209 -18.32 -0.57 12.65
C LEU A 209 -18.36 -2.10 12.46
N ILE A 210 -17.79 -2.91 13.36
CA ILE A 210 -18.06 -4.37 13.33
C ILE A 210 -19.35 -4.65 14.11
N THR A 211 -20.48 -4.26 13.54
CA THR A 211 -21.75 -4.85 13.96
C THR A 211 -21.78 -6.23 13.32
N MET A 212 -21.58 -7.26 14.15
CA MET A 212 -21.74 -8.66 13.75
C MET A 212 -23.12 -8.81 13.08
N ALA A 213 -23.13 -8.92 11.75
CA ALA A 213 -24.29 -9.41 11.03
C ALA A 213 -24.40 -10.91 11.38
N GLY A 214 -25.14 -11.20 12.44
CA GLY A 214 -25.54 -12.56 12.76
C GLY A 214 -26.46 -13.08 11.66
N GLU A 215 -26.08 -14.20 11.06
CA GLU A 215 -27.02 -15.04 10.33
C GLU A 215 -27.73 -15.93 11.34
N SER A 216 -29.03 -15.64 11.52
CA SER A 216 -30.05 -16.55 12.01
C SER A 216 -30.61 -17.38 10.88
#